data_AF-A0ABC9ER36-F1
#
_entry.id   AF-A0ABC9ER36-F1
#
_cell.length_a   1.000
_cell.length_b   1.000
_cell.length_c   1.000
_cell.angle_alpha   90.00
_cell.angle_beta   90.00
_cell.angle_gamma   90.00
#
_symmetry.space_group_name_H-M   'P 1'
#
loop_
_entity.id
_entity.type
_entity.pdbx_description
1 polymer ?
#
loop_
_entity_poly.entity_id
_entity_poly.type
_entity_poly.pdbx_seq_one_letter_code
_entity_poly.pdbx_strand_id
1 'polypeptide(L)'
;MGALPVAHKLALTSPFLPLHRRPCPTAAHGRCRRRRHGAVVAYMEPNPNSPAAIAGRLVGALPIVGLVARILSDEGGVGGDIIDFAEFRRRVSKKCTVMDSQAFYDFNERRGKPGDPFYVLLCCWLAAIGAGLLKTEEILEGVARLRISNDIEFEEETFIDMMRAAKEKRAKLKAPAPQIPMETRAEKALEAIYVCCFGQDMVEEEDEKLLRTILNAVFPSVGRPAIERMVASMAKQVASGERKRDERTVSKEVQQRQLKDLEFLKQNKLDSA
;
A
#
# COMPACT_ATOMS: atom_id res chain seq x y z
N MET A 1 -64.97 -19.46 -4.86
CA MET A 1 -65.38 -20.88 -4.85
C MET A 1 -64.74 -21.52 -6.07
N GLY A 2 -63.68 -22.32 -5.92
CA GLY A 2 -63.74 -23.79 -5.94
C GLY A 2 -63.55 -24.26 -7.40
N ALA A 3 -62.80 -25.29 -7.78
CA ALA A 3 -61.93 -26.26 -7.14
C ALA A 3 -61.06 -26.86 -8.29
N LEU A 4 -59.90 -27.46 -7.98
CA LEU A 4 -59.18 -28.35 -8.92
C LEU A 4 -59.93 -29.69 -9.07
N PRO A 5 -59.74 -30.43 -10.18
CA PRO A 5 -59.08 -31.75 -10.04
C PRO A 5 -58.20 -32.16 -11.27
N VAL A 6 -57.01 -32.74 -11.05
CA VAL A 6 -56.62 -34.17 -11.12
C VAL A 6 -56.34 -34.77 -12.52
N ALA A 7 -55.03 -34.98 -12.74
CA ALA A 7 -54.26 -36.03 -13.42
C ALA A 7 -54.88 -37.03 -14.42
N HIS A 8 -54.13 -37.29 -15.51
CA HIS A 8 -53.91 -38.65 -16.03
C HIS A 8 -52.42 -38.90 -16.34
N LYS A 9 -51.94 -40.02 -15.79
CA LYS A 9 -50.61 -40.65 -15.99
C LYS A 9 -50.60 -41.44 -17.29
N LEU A 10 -49.43 -41.55 -17.94
CA LEU A 10 -48.97 -42.83 -18.49
C LEU A 10 -47.46 -42.98 -18.27
N ALA A 11 -47.10 -44.14 -17.74
CA ALA A 11 -45.77 -44.56 -17.34
C ALA A 11 -45.31 -45.71 -18.24
N LEU A 12 -44.00 -45.79 -18.50
CA LEU A 12 -43.30 -47.01 -18.95
C LEU A 12 -41.92 -47.01 -18.26
N THR A 13 -41.81 -47.64 -17.09
CA THR A 13 -41.20 -48.97 -16.84
C THR A 13 -39.67 -49.03 -16.98
N SER A 14 -38.99 -49.09 -15.83
CA SER A 14 -37.63 -49.64 -15.60
C SER A 14 -37.72 -51.18 -15.50
N PRO A 15 -36.65 -51.98 -15.72
CA PRO A 15 -35.65 -52.31 -14.67
C PRO A 15 -34.21 -52.43 -15.25
N PHE A 16 -33.11 -52.27 -14.51
CA PHE A 16 -32.51 -53.25 -13.60
C PHE A 16 -31.30 -52.60 -12.89
N LEU A 17 -31.20 -52.80 -11.56
CA LEU A 17 -30.01 -52.56 -10.74
C LEU A 17 -29.15 -53.84 -10.67
N PRO A 18 -27.90 -53.76 -10.17
CA PRO A 18 -27.72 -54.20 -8.78
C PRO A 18 -26.77 -53.36 -7.91
N LEU A 19 -27.05 -53.42 -6.61
CA LEU A 19 -26.32 -52.85 -5.48
C LEU A 19 -24.89 -53.40 -5.31
N HIS A 20 -23.99 -52.60 -4.73
CA HIS A 20 -23.10 -53.08 -3.66
C HIS A 20 -22.64 -51.97 -2.68
N ARG A 21 -23.07 -52.16 -1.42
CA ARG A 21 -22.46 -51.91 -0.09
C ARG A 21 -21.56 -50.67 0.20
N ARG A 22 -22.07 -49.88 1.15
CA ARG A 22 -21.43 -48.98 2.15
C ARG A 22 -20.19 -49.60 2.87
N PRO A 23 -19.30 -48.79 3.49
CA PRO A 23 -19.52 -48.28 4.87
C PRO A 23 -19.12 -46.81 5.12
N CYS A 24 -19.92 -46.12 5.96
CA CYS A 24 -19.47 -44.98 6.75
C CYS A 24 -18.48 -45.44 7.83
N PRO A 25 -17.56 -44.57 8.26
CA PRO A 25 -17.10 -44.59 9.64
C PRO A 25 -17.49 -43.31 10.40
N THR A 26 -17.77 -43.57 11.67
CA THR A 26 -18.19 -42.72 12.78
C THR A 26 -17.20 -41.65 13.19
N ALA A 27 -17.75 -40.64 13.88
CA ALA A 27 -17.05 -39.61 14.62
C ALA A 27 -15.95 -40.16 15.56
N ALA A 28 -14.79 -39.51 15.54
CA ALA A 28 -13.81 -39.56 16.62
C ALA A 28 -13.29 -38.15 16.90
N HIS A 29 -13.39 -37.76 18.17
CA HIS A 29 -12.89 -36.53 18.75
C HIS A 29 -11.39 -36.31 18.53
N GLY A 30 -11.02 -35.02 18.47
CA GLY A 30 -9.77 -34.58 19.10
C GLY A 30 -8.55 -34.46 18.19
N ARG A 31 -8.45 -33.31 17.52
CA ARG A 31 -7.33 -32.36 17.70
C ARG A 31 -7.62 -31.15 16.82
N CYS A 32 -8.16 -30.09 17.42
CA CYS A 32 -7.99 -28.74 16.90
C CYS A 32 -6.49 -28.50 16.70
N ARG A 33 -5.99 -28.63 15.47
CA ARG A 33 -4.79 -27.89 15.08
C ARG A 33 -5.18 -26.43 15.16
N ARG A 34 -4.92 -25.80 16.32
CA ARG A 34 -4.74 -24.35 16.42
C ARG A 34 -3.83 -23.98 15.25
N ARG A 35 -4.40 -23.36 14.21
CA ARG A 35 -3.62 -22.58 13.25
C ARG A 35 -2.90 -21.56 14.12
N ARG A 36 -1.62 -21.81 14.40
CA ARG A 36 -0.73 -20.78 14.92
C ARG A 36 -0.81 -19.67 13.88
N HIS A 37 -1.35 -18.52 14.27
CA HIS A 37 -1.20 -17.29 13.50
C HIS A 37 0.30 -17.09 13.33
N GLY A 38 0.82 -17.43 12.14
CA GLY A 38 2.15 -16.99 11.74
C GLY A 38 2.12 -15.48 11.72
N ALA A 39 3.11 -14.86 12.35
CA ALA A 39 3.24 -13.41 12.37
C ALA A 39 3.13 -12.87 10.93
N VAL A 40 2.22 -11.93 10.72
CA VAL A 40 2.07 -11.20 9.46
C VAL A 40 3.27 -10.26 9.38
N VAL A 41 4.31 -10.68 8.65
CA VAL A 41 5.50 -9.86 8.42
C VAL A 41 5.20 -8.90 7.27
N ALA A 42 5.16 -7.61 7.61
CA ALA A 42 5.06 -6.52 6.65
C ALA A 42 6.36 -6.38 5.86
N TYR A 43 6.23 -5.71 4.73
CA TYR A 43 7.31 -5.49 3.79
C TYR A 43 8.39 -4.58 4.42
N MET A 44 9.64 -5.07 4.41
CA MET A 44 10.85 -4.47 5.01
C MET A 44 11.13 -4.78 6.49
N GLU A 45 10.45 -5.73 7.11
CA GLU A 45 10.77 -6.12 8.49
C GLU A 45 11.61 -7.39 8.58
N PRO A 46 12.64 -7.40 9.44
CA PRO A 46 13.23 -8.65 9.88
C PRO A 46 12.14 -9.53 10.51
N ASN A 47 11.92 -10.71 9.93
CA ASN A 47 10.95 -11.68 10.45
C ASN A 47 11.20 -11.89 11.97
N PRO A 48 10.17 -11.84 12.84
CA PRO A 48 10.32 -12.06 14.28
C PRO A 48 10.76 -13.51 14.62
N ASN A 49 10.68 -14.43 13.65
CA ASN A 49 11.25 -15.77 13.72
C ASN A 49 12.55 -15.91 12.89
N SER A 50 13.18 -14.79 12.51
CA SER A 50 14.46 -14.80 11.81
C SER A 50 15.59 -15.11 12.78
N PRO A 51 16.47 -16.10 12.49
CA PRO A 51 17.69 -16.32 13.26
C PRO A 51 18.67 -15.12 13.19
N ALA A 52 18.38 -14.08 12.40
CA ALA A 52 19.14 -12.83 12.37
C ALA A 52 19.07 -12.02 13.69
N ALA A 53 18.07 -12.26 14.55
CA ALA A 53 18.02 -11.66 15.89
C ALA A 53 18.98 -12.35 16.89
N ILE A 54 19.64 -13.44 16.49
CA ILE A 54 20.63 -14.17 17.31
C ILE A 54 21.91 -14.35 16.48
N ALA A 55 22.55 -13.25 16.08
CA ALA A 55 23.90 -13.28 15.52
C ALA A 55 24.95 -13.16 16.64
N GLY A 56 25.02 -14.21 17.47
CA GLY A 56 26.12 -14.48 18.38
C GLY A 56 26.46 -15.97 18.32
N ARG A 57 27.41 -16.32 17.44
CA ARG A 57 27.99 -17.66 17.21
C ARG A 57 27.09 -18.68 16.49
N LEU A 58 27.30 -18.85 15.19
CA LEU A 58 27.73 -20.16 14.66
C LEU A 58 28.28 -20.03 13.23
N VAL A 59 29.53 -20.43 13.09
CA VAL A 59 30.25 -20.58 11.84
C VAL A 59 29.72 -21.82 11.11
N GLY A 60 29.55 -21.73 9.79
CA GLY A 60 29.59 -22.91 8.91
C GLY A 60 28.30 -23.24 8.16
N ALA A 61 28.42 -23.17 6.84
CA ALA A 61 27.58 -23.81 5.81
C ALA A 61 26.07 -23.49 5.81
N LEU A 62 25.65 -22.60 4.89
CA LEU A 62 24.53 -22.80 3.95
C LEU A 62 24.32 -21.53 3.09
N PRO A 63 24.25 -21.62 1.74
CA PRO A 63 24.06 -20.48 0.84
C PRO A 63 22.62 -19.90 0.84
N ILE A 64 21.76 -20.36 1.77
CA ILE A 64 20.33 -19.99 1.82
C ILE A 64 20.10 -18.78 2.74
N VAL A 65 20.96 -18.55 3.73
CA VAL A 65 20.85 -17.40 4.65
C VAL A 65 21.17 -16.08 3.93
N GLY A 66 22.05 -16.12 2.91
CA GLY A 66 22.38 -14.96 2.08
C GLY A 66 21.26 -14.49 1.15
N LEU A 67 20.28 -15.34 0.82
CA LEU A 67 19.16 -14.98 -0.06
C LEU A 67 18.00 -14.35 0.71
N VAL A 68 17.77 -14.77 1.95
CA VAL A 68 16.71 -14.22 2.83
C VAL A 68 17.13 -12.87 3.43
N ALA A 69 18.41 -12.70 3.76
CA ALA A 69 18.96 -11.39 4.16
C ALA A 69 18.86 -10.36 3.03
N ARG A 70 18.96 -10.77 1.75
CA ARG A 70 18.86 -9.88 0.58
C ARG A 70 17.44 -9.41 0.24
N ILE A 71 16.41 -10.14 0.68
CA ILE A 71 15.00 -9.75 0.50
C ILE A 71 14.52 -8.89 1.67
N LEU A 72 15.17 -8.99 2.83
CA LEU A 72 14.84 -8.31 4.08
C LEU A 72 15.84 -7.21 4.46
N SER A 73 16.83 -6.92 3.62
CA SER A 73 17.70 -5.76 3.83
C SER A 73 16.87 -4.50 3.70
N ASP A 74 17.25 -3.48 4.48
CA ASP A 74 16.75 -2.10 4.47
C ASP A 74 16.83 -1.40 3.09
N GLU A 75 17.20 -2.13 2.03
CA GLU A 75 17.33 -1.73 0.64
C GLU A 75 16.77 -2.86 -0.24
N GLY A 76 15.44 -2.97 -0.32
CA GLY A 76 14.84 -4.08 -1.05
C GLY A 76 15.04 -3.96 -2.56
N GLY A 77 15.07 -5.11 -3.26
CA GLY A 77 15.26 -5.29 -4.71
C GLY A 77 16.41 -6.26 -5.02
N VAL A 78 16.27 -7.13 -6.04
CA VAL A 78 17.36 -8.04 -6.45
C VAL A 78 18.51 -7.19 -6.97
N GLY A 79 19.62 -7.11 -6.21
CA GLY A 79 20.79 -6.31 -6.58
C GLY A 79 20.95 -5.00 -5.81
N GLY A 80 20.05 -4.67 -4.87
CA GLY A 80 20.10 -3.41 -4.12
C GLY A 80 19.51 -2.22 -4.89
N ASP A 81 18.70 -2.45 -5.91
CA ASP A 81 17.98 -1.40 -6.64
C ASP A 81 16.68 -1.00 -5.93
N ILE A 82 16.30 0.28 -6.02
CA ILE A 82 15.05 0.80 -5.45
C ILE A 82 13.87 -0.01 -6.00
N ILE A 83 12.94 -0.44 -5.14
CA ILE A 83 11.75 -1.15 -5.60
C ILE A 83 10.84 -0.17 -6.33
N ASP A 84 10.55 -0.48 -7.59
CA ASP A 84 9.61 0.27 -8.40
C ASP A 84 8.18 0.19 -7.86
N PHE A 85 7.32 1.07 -8.36
CA PHE A 85 5.94 1.14 -7.89
C PHE A 85 5.14 -0.10 -8.31
N ALA A 86 5.42 -0.66 -9.49
CA ALA A 86 4.73 -1.84 -10.01
C ALA A 86 4.90 -3.07 -9.09
N GLU A 87 6.12 -3.34 -8.65
CA GLU A 87 6.46 -4.43 -7.73
C GLU A 87 5.93 -4.15 -6.33
N PHE A 88 5.95 -2.89 -5.86
CA PHE A 88 5.30 -2.51 -4.61
C PHE A 88 3.80 -2.82 -4.64
N ARG A 89 3.08 -2.36 -5.67
CA ARG A 89 1.65 -2.64 -5.85
C ARG A 89 1.38 -4.13 -5.89
N ARG A 90 2.14 -4.88 -6.68
CA ARG A 90 2.00 -6.35 -6.78
C ARG A 90 2.14 -7.02 -5.42
N ARG A 91 3.08 -6.56 -4.59
CA ARG A 91 3.32 -7.10 -3.24
C ARG A 91 2.20 -6.76 -2.28
N VAL A 92 1.67 -5.53 -2.31
CA VAL A 92 0.51 -5.12 -1.52
C VAL A 92 -0.72 -5.92 -1.92
N SER A 93 -1.05 -5.97 -3.22
CA SER A 93 -2.22 -6.70 -3.72
C SER A 93 -2.19 -8.19 -3.40
N LYS A 94 -1.00 -8.82 -3.38
CA LYS A 94 -0.86 -10.23 -3.00
C LYS A 94 -1.17 -10.48 -1.50
N LYS A 95 -1.00 -9.47 -0.65
CA LYS A 95 -1.21 -9.56 0.80
C LYS A 95 -2.59 -9.05 1.25
N CYS A 96 -3.23 -8.19 0.46
CA CYS A 96 -4.57 -7.68 0.75
C CYS A 96 -5.61 -8.80 0.77
N THR A 97 -6.50 -8.75 1.75
CA THR A 97 -7.74 -9.51 1.76
C THR A 97 -8.79 -8.83 0.87
N VAL A 98 -9.90 -9.52 0.60
CA VAL A 98 -11.03 -8.95 -0.15
C VAL A 98 -11.57 -7.67 0.53
N MET A 99 -11.62 -7.65 1.86
CA MET A 99 -12.05 -6.47 2.62
C MET A 99 -11.07 -5.30 2.50
N ASP A 100 -9.77 -5.59 2.48
CA ASP A 100 -8.74 -4.57 2.32
C ASP A 100 -8.82 -3.95 0.92
N SER A 101 -8.99 -4.78 -0.12
CA SER A 101 -9.19 -4.32 -1.49
C SER A 101 -10.47 -3.50 -1.64
N GLN A 102 -11.57 -3.92 -1.02
CA GLN A 102 -12.83 -3.17 -1.05
C GLN A 102 -12.67 -1.77 -0.46
N ALA A 103 -11.90 -1.62 0.62
CA ALA A 103 -11.68 -0.32 1.24
C ALA A 103 -11.02 0.71 0.30
N PHE A 104 -10.15 0.27 -0.63
CA PHE A 104 -9.59 1.16 -1.65
C PHE A 104 -10.66 1.63 -2.65
N TYR A 105 -11.56 0.74 -3.06
CA TYR A 105 -12.64 1.08 -4.00
C TYR A 105 -13.71 1.96 -3.34
N ASP A 106 -14.09 1.67 -2.10
CA ASP A 106 -15.02 2.50 -1.32
C ASP A 106 -14.45 3.90 -1.09
N PHE A 107 -13.14 4.00 -0.86
CA PHE A 107 -12.46 5.30 -0.71
C PHE A 107 -12.48 6.10 -2.02
N ASN A 108 -12.25 5.43 -3.16
CA ASN A 108 -12.36 6.04 -4.49
C ASN A 108 -13.80 6.50 -4.80
N GLU A 109 -14.81 5.69 -4.46
CA GLU A 109 -16.21 6.06 -4.65
C GLU A 109 -16.57 7.34 -3.89
N ARG A 110 -16.05 7.49 -2.67
CA ARG A 110 -16.28 8.67 -1.83
C ARG A 110 -15.52 9.91 -2.28
N ARG A 111 -14.23 9.75 -2.62
CA ARG A 111 -13.34 10.89 -2.90
C ARG A 111 -13.23 11.23 -4.38
N GLY A 112 -13.79 10.39 -5.26
CA GLY A 112 -13.66 10.50 -6.70
C GLY A 112 -12.22 10.25 -7.17
N LYS A 113 -11.86 10.83 -8.32
CA LYS A 113 -10.54 10.65 -8.96
C LYS A 113 -9.33 10.84 -8.01
N PRO A 114 -9.28 11.83 -7.10
CA PRO A 114 -8.19 11.94 -6.13
C PRO A 114 -8.07 10.76 -5.16
N GLY A 115 -9.14 10.00 -4.95
CA GLY A 115 -9.17 8.77 -4.16
C GLY A 115 -8.83 7.50 -4.94
N ASP A 116 -8.32 7.62 -6.18
CA ASP A 116 -7.94 6.46 -6.98
C ASP A 116 -6.96 5.55 -6.19
N PRO A 117 -7.17 4.22 -6.17
CA PRO A 117 -6.32 3.30 -5.43
C PRO A 117 -4.84 3.44 -5.77
N PHE A 118 -4.49 3.78 -7.02
CA PHE A 118 -3.10 3.97 -7.41
C PHE A 118 -2.49 5.24 -6.81
N TYR A 119 -3.25 6.32 -6.62
CA TYR A 119 -2.73 7.53 -5.96
C TYR A 119 -2.45 7.25 -4.48
N VAL A 120 -3.37 6.53 -3.83
CA VAL A 120 -3.21 6.10 -2.43
C VAL A 120 -1.99 5.18 -2.28
N LEU A 121 -1.84 4.20 -3.18
CA LEU A 121 -0.70 3.29 -3.17
C LEU A 121 0.61 4.01 -3.47
N LEU A 122 0.63 5.01 -4.37
CA LEU A 122 1.82 5.81 -4.65
C LEU A 122 2.25 6.58 -3.40
N CYS A 123 1.31 7.24 -2.71
CA CYS A 123 1.60 7.92 -1.44
C CYS A 123 2.21 6.96 -0.40
N CYS A 124 1.69 5.74 -0.31
CA CYS A 124 2.24 4.72 0.58
C CYS A 124 3.63 4.24 0.14
N TRP A 125 3.86 4.06 -1.15
CA TRP A 125 5.15 3.65 -1.71
C TRP A 125 6.23 4.70 -1.44
N LEU A 126 5.94 5.98 -1.67
CA LEU A 126 6.84 7.10 -1.41
C LEU A 126 7.20 7.20 0.07
N ALA A 127 6.24 6.98 0.96
CA ALA A 127 6.52 7.00 2.39
C ALA A 127 7.23 5.71 2.86
N ALA A 128 6.94 4.56 2.26
CA ALA A 128 7.58 3.30 2.60
C ALA A 128 9.04 3.24 2.15
N ILE A 129 9.38 3.83 1.00
CA ILE A 129 10.73 3.71 0.39
C ILE A 129 11.45 5.05 0.36
N GLY A 130 10.75 6.10 -0.06
CA GLY A 130 11.29 7.46 -0.16
C GLY A 130 11.54 8.11 1.21
N ALA A 131 10.90 7.64 2.29
CA ALA A 131 11.22 8.12 3.63
C ALA A 131 12.71 7.92 3.94
N GLY A 132 13.41 9.04 4.14
CA GLY A 132 14.83 9.08 4.44
C GLY A 132 15.72 9.26 3.22
N LEU A 133 15.21 9.08 2.01
CA LEU A 133 15.88 9.45 0.75
C LEU A 133 15.44 10.82 0.27
N LEU A 134 14.13 11.08 0.30
CA LEU A 134 13.51 12.33 -0.10
C LEU A 134 13.17 13.17 1.12
N LYS A 135 13.13 14.49 0.92
CA LYS A 135 12.60 15.40 1.95
C LYS A 135 11.07 15.28 2.01
N THR A 136 10.49 15.58 3.17
CA THR A 136 9.03 15.50 3.33
C THR A 136 8.34 16.50 2.41
N GLU A 137 8.91 17.69 2.24
CA GLU A 137 8.39 18.74 1.38
C GLU A 137 8.33 18.31 -0.10
N GLU A 138 9.38 17.62 -0.57
CA GLU A 138 9.46 17.10 -1.94
C GLU A 138 8.37 16.04 -2.21
N ILE A 139 8.13 15.15 -1.23
CA ILE A 139 7.05 14.17 -1.32
C ILE A 139 5.69 14.88 -1.36
N LEU A 140 5.44 15.81 -0.43
CA LEU A 140 4.15 16.52 -0.34
C LEU A 140 3.88 17.40 -1.56
N GLU A 141 4.90 18.05 -2.13
CA GLU A 141 4.77 18.82 -3.36
C GLU A 141 4.45 17.94 -4.57
N GLY A 142 5.14 16.80 -4.73
CA GLY A 142 4.88 15.88 -5.85
C GLY A 142 3.49 15.23 -5.76
N VAL A 143 3.04 14.78 -4.58
CA VAL A 143 1.68 14.22 -4.46
C VAL A 143 0.57 15.28 -4.57
N ALA A 144 0.86 16.53 -4.20
CA ALA A 144 -0.04 17.66 -4.48
C ALA A 144 -0.14 17.94 -5.99
N ARG A 145 0.97 17.82 -6.72
CA ARG A 145 0.99 17.95 -8.18
C ARG A 145 0.26 16.80 -8.85
N LEU A 146 0.45 15.56 -8.39
CA LEU A 146 -0.26 14.38 -8.89
C LEU A 146 -1.79 14.58 -8.87
N ARG A 147 -2.34 15.15 -7.80
CA ARG A 147 -3.77 15.47 -7.71
C ARG A 147 -4.26 16.35 -8.87
N ILE A 148 -3.42 17.24 -9.37
CA ILE A 148 -3.75 18.21 -10.41
C ILE A 148 -3.45 17.62 -11.80
N SER A 149 -2.23 17.11 -12.00
CA SER A 149 -1.77 16.56 -13.29
C SER A 149 -2.51 15.29 -13.67
N ASN A 150 -2.86 14.47 -12.68
CA ASN A 150 -3.40 13.12 -12.84
C ASN A 150 -2.51 12.17 -13.64
N ASP A 151 -1.21 12.47 -13.73
CA ASP A 151 -0.22 11.71 -14.47
C ASP A 151 0.66 10.95 -13.47
N ILE A 152 0.34 9.67 -13.25
CA ILE A 152 1.02 8.87 -12.24
C ILE A 152 2.38 8.38 -12.75
N GLU A 153 2.47 8.10 -14.04
CA GLU A 153 3.68 7.64 -14.70
C GLU A 153 4.78 8.71 -14.62
N PHE A 154 4.43 9.96 -14.94
CA PHE A 154 5.36 11.09 -14.84
C PHE A 154 5.88 11.30 -13.41
N GLU A 155 4.99 11.23 -12.41
CA GLU A 155 5.38 11.40 -11.02
C GLU A 155 6.21 10.22 -10.51
N GLU A 156 5.87 8.98 -10.89
CA GLU A 156 6.67 7.79 -10.57
C GLU A 156 8.11 7.95 -11.08
N GLU A 157 8.29 8.28 -12.37
CA GLU A 157 9.61 8.50 -12.95
C GLU A 157 10.38 9.61 -12.23
N THR A 158 9.72 10.73 -11.97
CA THR A 158 10.31 11.87 -11.24
C THR A 158 10.79 11.43 -9.85
N PHE A 159 9.98 10.69 -9.10
CA PHE A 159 10.36 10.22 -7.77
C PHE A 159 11.46 9.17 -7.79
N ILE A 160 11.47 8.27 -8.78
CA ILE A 160 12.56 7.29 -8.97
C ILE A 160 13.88 8.02 -9.19
N ASP A 161 13.91 9.02 -10.07
CA ASP A 161 15.12 9.77 -10.37
C ASP A 161 15.63 10.54 -9.15
N MET A 162 14.72 11.17 -8.38
CA MET A 162 15.07 11.83 -7.13
C MET A 162 15.65 10.85 -6.10
N MET A 163 15.04 9.67 -5.94
CA MET A 163 15.52 8.65 -5.00
C MET A 163 16.88 8.07 -5.43
N ARG A 164 17.10 7.86 -6.74
CA ARG A 164 18.39 7.44 -7.30
C ARG A 164 19.47 8.48 -7.03
N ALA A 165 19.21 9.75 -7.32
CA ALA A 165 20.14 10.83 -7.07
C ALA A 165 20.49 10.95 -5.57
N ALA A 166 19.50 10.82 -4.69
CA ALA A 166 19.69 10.81 -3.24
C ALA A 166 20.56 9.61 -2.81
N LYS A 167 20.32 8.42 -3.37
CA LYS A 167 21.08 7.21 -3.09
C LYS A 167 22.54 7.33 -3.55
N GLU A 168 22.78 7.80 -4.77
CA GLU A 168 24.14 8.05 -5.27
C GLU A 168 24.90 9.06 -4.41
N LYS A 169 24.24 10.13 -3.99
CA LYS A 169 24.83 11.14 -3.08
C LYS A 169 25.23 10.51 -1.75
N ARG A 170 24.39 9.65 -1.16
CA ARG A 170 24.73 8.92 0.08
C ARG A 170 25.88 7.94 -0.11
N ALA A 171 25.89 7.20 -1.22
CA ALA A 171 26.96 6.27 -1.54
C ALA A 171 28.32 6.99 -1.64
N LYS A 172 28.35 8.16 -2.30
CA LYS A 172 29.54 9.03 -2.37
C LYS A 172 30.01 9.48 -0.99
N LEU A 173 29.07 9.79 -0.09
CA LEU A 173 29.36 10.22 1.28
C LEU A 173 29.61 9.06 2.26
N LYS A 174 29.49 7.79 1.81
CA LYS A 174 29.51 6.59 2.67
C LYS A 174 28.58 6.71 3.88
N ALA A 175 27.48 7.43 3.72
CA ALA A 175 26.52 7.65 4.79
C ALA A 175 25.69 6.38 5.01
N PRO A 176 25.37 6.02 6.27
CA PRO A 176 24.54 4.86 6.55
C PRO A 176 23.13 5.02 5.99
N ALA A 177 22.48 3.88 5.73
CA ALA A 177 21.09 3.84 5.31
C ALA A 177 20.18 4.47 6.40
N PRO A 178 19.15 5.23 6.01
CA PRO A 178 18.25 5.87 6.95
C PRO A 178 17.41 4.80 7.67
N GLN A 179 17.64 4.64 8.98
CA GLN A 179 16.81 3.80 9.84
C GLN A 179 15.60 4.60 10.34
N ILE A 180 14.58 4.68 9.50
CA ILE A 180 13.31 5.33 9.85
C ILE A 180 12.32 4.26 10.32
N PRO A 181 11.77 4.41 11.55
CA PRO A 181 10.75 3.50 12.07
C PRO A 181 9.54 3.39 11.15
N MET A 182 8.94 2.20 11.09
CA MET A 182 7.78 1.96 10.23
C MET A 182 6.57 2.84 10.61
N GLU A 183 6.41 3.16 11.90
CA GLU A 183 5.37 4.08 12.37
C GLU A 183 5.49 5.46 11.71
N THR A 184 6.71 6.01 11.64
CA THR A 184 6.98 7.30 10.98
C THR A 184 6.71 7.22 9.47
N ARG A 185 7.02 6.09 8.83
CA ARG A 185 6.69 5.88 7.41
C ARG A 185 5.17 5.87 7.19
N ALA A 186 4.42 5.18 8.04
CA ALA A 186 2.96 5.15 7.95
C ALA A 186 2.33 6.53 8.23
N GLU A 187 2.88 7.31 9.17
CA GLU A 187 2.45 8.68 9.42
C GLU A 187 2.67 9.57 8.18
N LYS A 188 3.84 9.45 7.52
CA LYS A 188 4.11 10.18 6.28
C LYS A 188 3.25 9.72 5.10
N ALA A 189 2.90 8.44 5.03
CA ALA A 189 1.94 7.94 4.05
C ALA A 189 0.58 8.62 4.24
N LEU A 190 0.11 8.69 5.48
CA LEU A 190 -1.17 9.31 5.81
C LEU A 190 -1.16 10.83 5.53
N GLU A 191 -0.07 11.54 5.81
CA GLU A 191 0.10 12.94 5.41
C GLU A 191 0.04 13.14 3.89
N ALA A 192 0.74 12.30 3.13
CA ALA A 192 0.74 12.34 1.68
C ALA A 192 -0.66 12.04 1.10
N ILE A 193 -1.36 11.03 1.64
CA ILE A 193 -2.76 10.72 1.28
C ILE A 193 -3.66 11.91 1.57
N TYR A 194 -3.51 12.57 2.72
CA TYR A 194 -4.30 13.77 3.03
C TYR A 194 -4.09 14.87 1.98
N VAL A 195 -2.85 15.17 1.63
CA VAL A 195 -2.55 16.19 0.61
C VAL A 195 -3.07 15.80 -0.77
N CYS A 196 -2.86 14.54 -1.18
CA CYS A 196 -3.25 14.05 -2.50
C CYS A 196 -4.77 13.90 -2.65
N CYS A 197 -5.42 13.21 -1.72
CA CYS A 197 -6.81 12.79 -1.82
C CYS A 197 -7.79 13.81 -1.23
N PHE A 198 -7.38 14.58 -0.22
CA PHE A 198 -8.24 15.57 0.43
C PHE A 198 -7.99 16.99 -0.05
N GLY A 199 -6.75 17.37 -0.38
CA GLY A 199 -6.47 18.71 -0.88
C GLY A 199 -6.95 19.84 0.04
N GLN A 200 -7.04 19.57 1.36
CA GLN A 200 -7.58 20.39 2.47
C GLN A 200 -9.05 20.15 2.87
N ASP A 201 -9.75 19.20 2.25
CA ASP A 201 -11.09 18.83 2.70
C ASP A 201 -11.09 18.18 4.08
N MET A 202 -12.23 18.25 4.77
CA MET A 202 -12.44 17.56 6.05
C MET A 202 -12.34 16.04 5.88
N VAL A 203 -11.90 15.36 6.94
CA VAL A 203 -11.87 13.90 7.02
C VAL A 203 -13.13 13.44 7.76
N GLU A 204 -14.04 12.77 7.06
CA GLU A 204 -15.27 12.25 7.66
C GLU A 204 -15.05 10.90 8.36
N GLU A 205 -15.99 10.46 9.20
CA GLU A 205 -15.85 9.23 9.99
C GLU A 205 -15.69 7.98 9.10
N GLU A 206 -16.39 7.95 7.98
CA GLU A 206 -16.26 6.91 6.96
C GLU A 206 -14.87 6.91 6.32
N ASP A 207 -14.31 8.09 6.06
CA ASP A 207 -12.95 8.20 5.52
C ASP A 207 -11.93 7.67 6.53
N GLU A 208 -12.12 7.96 7.83
CA GLU A 208 -11.27 7.40 8.89
C GLU A 208 -11.30 5.87 8.90
N LYS A 209 -12.49 5.25 8.79
CA LYS A 209 -12.65 3.78 8.77
C LYS A 209 -11.92 3.16 7.59
N LEU A 210 -12.02 3.78 6.41
CA LEU A 210 -11.36 3.32 5.19
C LEU A 210 -9.85 3.49 5.27
N LEU A 211 -9.37 4.66 5.72
CA LEU A 211 -7.95 4.94 5.90
C LEU A 211 -7.28 3.99 6.90
N ARG A 212 -7.96 3.65 8.00
CA ARG A 212 -7.48 2.64 8.96
C ARG A 212 -7.31 1.29 8.29
N THR A 213 -8.28 0.86 7.47
CA THR A 213 -8.22 -0.43 6.77
C THR A 213 -7.08 -0.46 5.75
N ILE A 214 -7.00 0.57 4.91
CA ILE A 214 -5.95 0.74 3.89
C ILE A 214 -4.56 0.72 4.52
N LEU A 215 -4.31 1.56 5.54
CA LEU A 215 -3.00 1.65 6.17
C LEU A 215 -2.62 0.37 6.92
N ASN A 216 -3.57 -0.33 7.53
CA ASN A 216 -3.31 -1.63 8.15
C ASN A 216 -2.96 -2.70 7.10
N ALA A 217 -3.52 -2.63 5.90
CA ALA A 217 -3.18 -3.55 4.81
C ALA A 217 -1.77 -3.30 4.27
N VAL A 218 -1.36 -2.03 4.16
CA VAL A 218 -0.05 -1.65 3.63
C VAL A 218 1.07 -1.73 4.66
N PHE A 219 0.80 -1.33 5.91
CA PHE A 219 1.75 -1.27 7.03
C PHE A 219 1.30 -2.15 8.22
N PRO A 220 1.13 -3.48 8.04
CA PRO A 220 0.52 -4.32 9.08
C PRO A 220 1.31 -4.40 10.39
N SER A 221 2.59 -4.03 10.37
CA SER A 221 3.47 -4.13 11.53
C SER A 221 3.44 -2.95 12.49
N VAL A 222 2.97 -1.78 12.03
CA VAL A 222 2.66 -0.64 12.90
C VAL A 222 1.56 -1.03 13.89
N GLY A 223 0.67 -1.93 13.47
CA GLY A 223 -0.40 -2.47 14.30
C GLY A 223 -1.62 -1.56 14.36
N ARG A 224 -2.78 -2.19 14.51
CA ARG A 224 -4.09 -1.51 14.49
C ARG A 224 -4.19 -0.34 15.47
N PRO A 225 -3.76 -0.46 16.75
CA PRO A 225 -3.91 0.63 17.71
C PRO A 225 -3.07 1.88 17.38
N ALA A 226 -1.91 1.70 16.75
CA ALA A 226 -1.09 2.84 16.32
C ALA A 226 -1.72 3.53 15.12
N ILE A 227 -2.19 2.77 14.12
CA ILE A 227 -2.88 3.32 12.95
C ILE A 227 -4.17 4.06 13.34
N GLU A 228 -4.98 3.49 14.22
CA GLU A 228 -6.19 4.14 14.74
C GLU A 228 -5.86 5.48 15.41
N ARG A 229 -4.81 5.53 16.25
CA ARG A 229 -4.36 6.77 16.88
C ARG A 229 -3.89 7.81 15.86
N MET A 230 -3.10 7.42 14.86
CA MET A 230 -2.60 8.33 13.82
C MET A 230 -3.75 8.94 13.02
N VAL A 231 -4.69 8.11 12.54
CA VAL A 231 -5.84 8.57 11.76
C VAL A 231 -6.74 9.48 12.59
N ALA A 232 -7.07 9.09 13.82
CA ALA A 232 -7.90 9.91 14.71
C ALA A 232 -7.21 11.24 15.08
N SER A 233 -5.90 11.23 15.30
CA SER A 233 -5.12 12.44 15.55
C SER A 233 -5.17 13.39 14.34
N MET A 234 -4.99 12.85 13.13
CA MET A 234 -5.09 13.65 11.92
C MET A 234 -6.48 14.26 11.73
N ALA A 235 -7.54 13.46 11.86
CA ALA A 235 -8.91 13.96 11.74
C ALA A 235 -9.20 15.09 12.73
N LYS A 236 -8.72 14.97 13.98
CA LYS A 236 -8.82 16.03 14.99
C LYS A 236 -8.06 17.30 14.59
N GLN A 237 -6.82 17.19 14.11
CA GLN A 237 -6.02 18.35 13.68
C GLN A 237 -6.61 19.04 12.44
N VAL A 238 -7.27 18.28 11.56
CA VAL A 238 -7.99 18.82 10.40
C VAL A 238 -9.25 19.56 10.86
N ALA A 239 -10.03 18.96 11.75
CA ALA A 239 -11.24 19.58 12.30
C ALA A 239 -10.95 20.84 13.14
N SER A 240 -9.83 20.89 13.86
CA SER A 240 -9.40 22.08 14.61
C SER A 240 -8.83 23.19 13.72
N GLY A 241 -8.54 22.91 12.44
CA GLY A 241 -7.93 23.85 11.51
C GLY A 241 -6.43 24.06 11.71
N GLU A 242 -5.77 23.32 12.60
CA GLU A 242 -4.32 23.35 12.83
C GLU A 242 -3.53 22.92 11.59
N ARG A 243 -4.14 22.10 10.73
CA ARG A 243 -3.53 21.61 9.47
C ARG A 243 -3.77 22.48 8.24
N LYS A 244 -4.21 23.73 8.39
CA LYS A 244 -4.24 24.65 7.23
C LYS A 244 -2.84 24.75 6.64
N ARG A 245 -2.72 24.42 5.36
CA ARG A 245 -1.46 24.47 4.62
C ARG A 245 -0.91 25.89 4.75
N ASP A 246 0.27 26.04 5.33
CA ASP A 246 1.04 27.26 5.11
C ASP A 246 1.19 27.40 3.60
N GLU A 247 0.70 28.51 3.04
CA GLU A 247 0.83 28.91 1.62
C GLU A 247 2.30 28.90 1.13
N ARG A 248 3.26 28.64 2.02
CA ARG A 248 4.69 28.46 1.76
C ARG A 248 5.08 27.15 1.07
N THR A 249 4.21 26.15 1.00
CA THR A 249 4.59 24.79 0.50
C THR A 249 4.45 24.60 -1.01
N VAL A 250 4.38 25.68 -1.77
CA VAL A 250 4.92 25.66 -3.13
C VAL A 250 5.88 26.84 -3.16
N SER A 251 7.19 26.58 -3.08
CA SER A 251 8.16 27.66 -3.26
C SER A 251 7.80 28.37 -4.57
N LYS A 252 7.69 29.70 -4.55
CA LYS A 252 7.37 30.51 -5.75
C LYS A 252 8.29 30.15 -6.94
N GLU A 253 9.47 29.64 -6.63
CA GLU A 253 10.46 29.11 -7.57
C GLU A 253 9.98 27.87 -8.34
N VAL A 254 9.25 26.95 -7.70
CA VAL A 254 8.71 25.73 -8.33
C VAL A 254 7.58 26.10 -9.29
N GLN A 255 6.69 27.00 -8.88
CA GLN A 255 5.64 27.55 -9.76
C GLN A 255 6.25 28.29 -10.96
N GLN A 256 7.30 29.10 -10.74
CA GLN A 256 7.98 29.81 -11.83
C GLN A 256 8.71 28.88 -12.79
N ARG A 257 9.32 27.79 -12.32
CA ARG A 257 9.94 26.79 -13.21
C ARG A 257 8.90 26.08 -14.08
N GLN A 258 7.77 25.70 -13.49
CA GLN A 258 6.68 25.06 -14.22
C GLN A 258 6.05 25.97 -15.28
N LEU A 259 5.90 27.27 -14.98
CA LEU A 259 5.42 28.25 -15.97
C LEU A 259 6.41 28.40 -17.14
N LYS A 260 7.72 28.45 -16.84
CA LYS A 260 8.76 28.52 -17.88
C LYS A 260 8.79 27.27 -18.77
N ASP A 261 8.65 26.08 -18.20
CA ASP A 261 8.62 24.84 -18.98
C ASP A 261 7.37 24.75 -19.86
N LEU A 262 6.21 25.23 -19.36
CA LEU A 262 4.99 25.35 -20.16
C LEU A 262 5.11 26.38 -21.29
N GLU A 263 5.76 27.51 -21.05
CA GLU A 263 6.05 28.52 -22.08
C GLU A 263 6.97 27.94 -23.16
N PHE A 264 8.01 27.21 -22.77
CA PHE A 264 8.94 26.57 -23.71
C PHE A 264 8.24 25.51 -24.58
N LEU A 265 7.36 24.69 -24.00
CA LEU A 265 6.55 23.72 -24.75
C LEU A 265 5.58 24.39 -25.72
N LYS A 266 5.00 25.54 -25.35
CA LYS A 266 4.14 26.32 -26.27
C LYS A 266 4.94 26.92 -27.42
N GLN A 267 6.12 27.47 -27.13
CA GLN A 267 6.99 28.06 -28.14
C GLN A 267 7.46 27.02 -29.16
N ASN A 268 7.91 25.84 -28.71
CA ASN A 268 8.33 24.76 -29.62
C ASN A 268 7.17 24.23 -30.48
N LYS A 269 5.93 24.25 -29.99
CA LYS A 269 4.75 23.88 -30.80
C LYS A 269 4.39 24.92 -31.85
N LEU A 270 4.68 26.20 -31.60
CA LEU A 270 4.49 27.30 -32.55
C LEU A 270 5.60 27.36 -33.59
N ASP A 271 6.84 27.02 -33.21
CA ASP A 271 8.00 27.04 -34.10
C ASP A 271 8.12 25.77 -34.97
N SER A 272 7.36 24.71 -34.64
CA SER A 272 7.28 23.45 -35.41
C SER A 272 6.04 23.37 -36.33
N ALA A 273 5.28 24.47 -36.48
CA ALA A 273 4.13 24.61 -37.36
C ALA A 273 4.45 25.59 -38.50
#